data_AF-A0A9E1SDA4-F1
#
_entry.id   AF-A0A9E1SDA4-F1
#
_cell.length_a   1.000
_cell.length_b   1.000
_cell.length_c   1.000
_cell.angle_alpha   90.00
_cell.angle_beta   90.00
_cell.angle_gamma   90.00
#
_symmetry.space_group_name_H-M   'P 1'
#
loop_
_entity.id
_entity.type
_entity.pdbx_description
1 polymer ?
#
loop_
_entity_poly.entity_id
_entity_poly.type
_entity_poly.pdbx_seq_one_letter_code
_entity_poly.pdbx_strand_id
1 'polypeptide(L)'
;MKEKLKIFFQKRSFIVLKQFVWSKFFLINIGIAILFYFIGVFSVIKYLDIYSNHGEEIAVPNLLGKKSSEAKMKLEELGLSYEILDSIYDPDLPNGIVKQQMIEPTSFSKVKVKENRIIGLRLSKKTDLTEMPNLVFKHIDFARGILKNRGFDSRIEYKPTKEANGSVLEQLYKGKPVTQGEFIPIGAEITLIVGKNEVGVLTSLPNVVGMNYQDALNLLSTNGLTSVSTICNDCETMQDTLTAVVFGQSPEFVPEKTVERAQQIVILINSGANQIEEPIE
;
A
#
# COMPACT_ATOMS: atom_id res chain seq x y z
N MET A 1 2.10 -79.44 63.52
CA MET A 1 3.37 -79.89 62.87
C MET A 1 3.75 -79.04 61.65
N LYS A 2 2.81 -78.73 60.74
CA LYS A 2 3.08 -77.94 59.51
C LYS A 2 3.59 -76.50 59.74
N GLU A 3 3.15 -75.84 60.80
CA GLU A 3 3.50 -74.44 61.10
C GLU A 3 4.96 -74.26 61.56
N LYS A 4 5.45 -75.19 62.40
CA LYS A 4 6.85 -75.21 62.87
C LYS A 4 7.84 -75.48 61.73
N LEU A 5 7.46 -76.29 60.75
CA LEU A 5 8.28 -76.58 59.56
C LEU A 5 8.40 -75.36 58.65
N LYS A 6 7.32 -74.58 58.51
CA LYS A 6 7.27 -73.32 57.73
C LYS A 6 8.18 -72.25 58.35
N ILE A 7 8.10 -72.06 59.67
CA ILE A 7 8.96 -71.11 60.43
C ILE A 7 10.43 -71.53 60.36
N PHE A 8 10.73 -72.83 60.40
CA PHE A 8 12.09 -73.34 60.29
C PHE A 8 12.69 -73.12 58.89
N PHE A 9 11.94 -73.41 57.82
CA PHE A 9 12.36 -73.10 56.45
C PHE A 9 12.51 -71.59 56.22
N GLN A 10 11.63 -70.77 56.79
CA GLN A 10 11.72 -69.32 56.71
C GLN A 10 12.96 -68.78 57.43
N LYS A 11 13.26 -69.27 58.64
CA LYS A 11 14.48 -68.89 59.39
C LYS A 11 15.76 -69.37 58.70
N ARG A 12 15.79 -70.60 58.17
CA ARG A 12 16.95 -71.13 57.44
C ARG A 12 17.19 -70.40 56.12
N SER A 13 16.11 -70.10 55.39
CA SER A 13 16.17 -69.27 54.17
C SER A 13 16.76 -67.89 54.48
N PHE A 14 16.33 -67.25 55.57
CA PHE A 14 16.85 -65.94 56.00
C PHE A 14 18.34 -65.96 56.37
N ILE A 15 18.83 -67.04 57.00
CA ILE A 15 20.26 -67.19 57.35
C ILE A 15 21.12 -67.39 56.10
N VAL A 16 20.67 -68.22 55.15
CA VAL A 16 21.37 -68.44 53.87
C VAL A 16 21.37 -67.16 53.03
N LEU A 17 20.26 -66.43 53.02
CA LEU A 17 20.16 -65.13 52.35
C LEU A 17 21.13 -64.11 52.96
N LYS A 18 21.21 -64.05 54.30
CA LYS A 18 22.12 -63.15 55.00
C LYS A 18 23.59 -63.48 54.73
N GLN A 19 23.95 -64.76 54.71
CA GLN A 19 25.31 -65.21 54.34
C GLN A 19 25.65 -64.92 52.88
N PHE A 20 24.68 -65.03 51.97
CA PHE A 20 24.84 -64.71 50.55
C PHE A 20 25.05 -63.20 50.32
N VAL A 21 24.22 -62.35 50.93
CA VAL A 21 24.32 -60.88 50.84
C VAL A 21 25.63 -60.37 51.44
N TRP A 22 26.18 -61.06 52.44
CA TRP A 22 27.49 -60.74 53.03
C TRP A 22 28.66 -61.51 52.41
N SER A 23 28.44 -62.25 51.31
CA SER A 23 29.52 -62.91 50.60
C SER A 23 30.37 -61.88 49.83
N LYS A 24 31.68 -62.12 49.75
CA LYS A 24 32.61 -61.27 48.98
C LYS A 24 32.15 -61.12 47.52
N PHE A 25 31.62 -62.20 46.93
CA PHE A 25 31.11 -62.20 45.56
C PHE A 25 29.90 -61.28 45.37
N PHE A 26 28.92 -61.32 46.29
CA PHE A 26 27.76 -60.45 46.23
C PHE A 26 28.15 -58.97 46.42
N LEU A 27 29.03 -58.67 47.38
CA LEU A 27 29.51 -57.30 47.63
C LEU A 27 30.36 -56.74 46.47
N ILE A 28 31.11 -57.57 45.76
CA ILE A 28 31.85 -57.13 44.56
C ILE A 28 30.87 -56.80 43.42
N ASN A 29 29.89 -57.68 43.14
CA ASN A 29 28.91 -57.43 42.08
C ASN A 29 28.02 -56.22 42.39
N ILE A 30 27.64 -55.99 43.65
CA ILE A 30 26.87 -54.80 44.02
C ILE A 30 27.73 -53.53 43.87
N GLY A 31 29.03 -53.59 44.19
CA GLY A 31 29.98 -52.51 43.94
C GLY A 31 30.12 -52.19 42.46
N ILE A 32 30.24 -53.22 41.61
CA ILE A 32 30.28 -53.08 40.14
C ILE A 32 28.96 -52.50 39.61
N ALA A 33 27.81 -52.97 40.09
CA ALA A 33 26.50 -52.45 39.69
C ALA A 33 26.35 -50.97 40.08
N ILE A 34 26.79 -50.58 41.28
CA ILE A 34 26.82 -49.19 41.73
C ILE A 34 27.75 -48.36 40.83
N LEU A 35 28.94 -48.86 40.51
CA LEU A 35 29.89 -48.18 39.63
C LEU A 35 29.28 -47.95 38.24
N PHE A 36 28.69 -48.98 37.62
CA PHE A 36 28.02 -48.87 36.33
C PHE A 36 26.84 -47.89 36.37
N TYR A 37 26.07 -47.89 37.46
CA TYR A 37 24.97 -46.93 37.63
C TYR A 37 25.49 -45.49 37.62
N PHE A 38 26.54 -45.18 38.40
CA PHE A 38 27.13 -43.83 38.42
C PHE A 38 27.75 -43.45 37.08
N ILE A 39 28.44 -44.37 36.40
CA ILE A 39 28.98 -44.15 35.06
C ILE A 39 27.86 -43.86 34.07
N GLY A 40 26.77 -44.63 34.11
CA GLY A 40 25.60 -44.43 33.24
C GLY A 40 24.96 -43.06 33.47
N VAL A 41 24.67 -42.71 34.73
CA VAL A 41 24.11 -41.39 35.08
C VAL A 41 25.03 -40.26 34.64
N PHE A 42 26.33 -40.35 34.91
CA PHE A 42 27.30 -39.34 34.49
C PHE A 42 27.38 -39.18 32.97
N SER A 43 27.35 -40.31 32.24
CA SER A 43 27.39 -40.31 30.77
C SER A 43 26.14 -39.67 30.17
N VAL A 44 24.96 -39.97 30.73
CA VAL A 44 23.69 -39.34 30.30
C VAL A 44 23.71 -37.84 30.61
N ILE A 45 24.16 -37.42 31.79
CA ILE A 45 24.27 -35.99 32.14
C ILE A 45 25.21 -35.28 31.15
N LYS A 46 26.40 -35.84 30.87
CA LYS A 46 27.35 -35.25 29.93
C LYS A 46 26.85 -35.22 28.49
N TYR A 47 26.14 -36.26 28.07
CA TYR A 47 25.47 -36.28 26.78
C TYR A 47 24.42 -35.16 26.67
N LEU A 48 23.59 -34.97 27.69
CA LEU A 48 22.56 -33.92 27.72
C LEU A 48 23.18 -32.51 27.74
N ASP A 49 24.28 -32.31 28.47
CA ASP A 49 25.03 -31.05 28.57
C ASP A 49 25.52 -30.61 27.18
N ILE A 50 26.16 -31.54 26.44
CA ILE A 50 26.66 -31.31 25.07
C ILE A 50 25.50 -31.15 24.09
N TYR A 51 24.51 -32.03 24.12
CA TYR A 51 23.40 -32.01 23.16
C TYR A 51 22.53 -30.75 23.28
N SER A 52 22.42 -30.19 24.49
CA SER A 52 21.57 -29.02 24.74
C SER A 52 22.28 -27.67 24.59
N ASN A 53 23.58 -27.67 24.25
CA ASN A 53 24.47 -26.50 24.34
C ASN A 53 24.24 -25.75 25.66
N HIS A 54 24.27 -26.49 26.76
CA HIS A 54 23.96 -25.93 28.07
C HIS A 54 25.01 -24.85 28.42
N GLY A 55 24.58 -23.60 28.60
CA GLY A 55 25.43 -22.47 28.93
C GLY A 55 25.82 -21.53 27.77
N GLU A 56 25.51 -21.89 26.52
CA GLU A 56 25.67 -20.97 25.37
C GLU A 56 24.49 -20.00 25.31
N GLU A 57 24.63 -18.92 26.08
CA GLU A 57 23.60 -17.91 26.24
C GLU A 57 24.08 -16.56 25.70
N ILE A 58 23.34 -16.02 24.75
CA ILE A 58 23.61 -14.79 24.04
C ILE A 58 22.81 -13.67 24.70
N ALA A 59 23.48 -12.56 25.02
CA ALA A 59 22.82 -11.38 25.53
C ALA A 59 22.03 -10.68 24.41
N VAL A 60 20.76 -10.38 24.66
CA VAL A 60 19.89 -9.64 23.77
C VAL A 60 20.28 -8.16 23.83
N PRO A 61 20.74 -7.55 22.71
CA PRO A 61 21.12 -6.14 22.69
C PRO A 61 19.88 -5.23 22.75
N ASN A 62 20.10 -3.97 23.13
CA ASN A 62 19.08 -2.93 22.98
C ASN A 62 19.10 -2.40 21.53
N LEU A 63 17.99 -2.63 20.84
CA LEU A 63 17.79 -2.26 19.44
C LEU A 63 16.91 -1.03 19.26
N LEU A 64 16.28 -0.52 20.33
CA LEU A 64 15.40 0.64 20.28
C LEU A 64 16.14 1.87 19.71
N GLY A 65 15.47 2.58 18.79
CA GLY A 65 16.01 3.76 18.14
C GLY A 65 17.01 3.49 17.00
N LYS A 66 17.37 2.23 16.75
CA LYS A 66 18.28 1.86 15.65
C LYS A 66 17.54 1.74 14.34
N LYS A 67 18.24 1.97 13.22
CA LYS A 67 17.72 1.61 11.89
C LYS A 67 17.60 0.10 11.77
N SER A 68 16.61 -0.38 11.02
CA SER A 68 16.41 -1.83 10.78
C SER A 68 17.66 -2.53 10.25
N SER A 69 18.43 -1.87 9.37
CA SER A 69 19.71 -2.37 8.87
C SER A 69 20.78 -2.50 9.95
N GLU A 70 20.90 -1.51 10.85
CA GLU A 70 21.83 -1.57 11.99
C GLU A 70 21.42 -2.67 12.97
N ALA A 71 20.12 -2.80 13.25
CA ALA A 71 19.59 -3.82 14.13
C ALA A 71 19.84 -5.23 13.57
N LYS A 72 19.64 -5.42 12.27
CA LYS A 72 19.95 -6.65 11.55
C LYS A 72 21.42 -7.05 11.73
N MET A 73 22.35 -6.15 11.40
CA MET A 73 23.80 -6.44 11.51
C MET A 73 24.19 -6.84 12.93
N LYS A 74 23.68 -6.13 13.95
CA LYS A 74 23.95 -6.45 15.35
C LYS A 74 23.42 -7.80 15.81
N LEU A 75 22.28 -8.23 15.28
CA LEU A 75 21.72 -9.54 15.60
C LEU A 75 22.51 -10.65 14.90
N GLU A 76 22.85 -10.46 13.62
CA GLU A 76 23.63 -11.41 12.84
C GLU A 76 25.05 -11.61 13.41
N GLU A 77 25.71 -10.53 13.86
CA GLU A 77 27.02 -10.60 14.56
C GLU A 77 26.96 -11.44 15.85
N LEU A 78 25.79 -11.53 16.47
CA LEU A 78 25.55 -12.30 17.69
C LEU A 78 24.96 -13.69 17.42
N GLY A 79 24.85 -14.13 16.17
CA GLY A 79 24.23 -15.41 15.82
C GLY A 79 22.72 -15.45 16.12
N LEU A 80 22.06 -14.29 16.15
CA LEU A 80 20.62 -14.16 16.35
C LEU A 80 19.92 -13.83 15.03
N SER A 81 18.67 -14.27 14.92
CA SER A 81 17.81 -13.98 13.76
C SER A 81 16.86 -12.84 14.08
N TYR A 82 16.33 -12.18 13.05
CA TYR A 82 15.34 -11.11 13.23
C TYR A 82 14.12 -11.33 12.35
N GLU A 83 12.98 -10.81 12.79
CA GLU A 83 11.73 -10.80 12.04
C GLU A 83 11.05 -9.44 12.23
N ILE A 84 10.57 -8.84 11.14
CA ILE A 84 9.76 -7.62 11.21
C ILE A 84 8.31 -8.04 11.33
N LEU A 85 7.71 -7.79 12.49
CA LEU A 85 6.35 -8.21 12.78
C LEU A 85 5.33 -7.24 12.20
N ASP A 86 5.54 -5.95 12.43
CA ASP A 86 4.65 -4.88 12.00
C ASP A 86 5.37 -3.52 12.04
N SER A 87 4.67 -2.48 11.64
CA SER A 87 5.08 -1.09 11.75
C SER A 87 4.16 -0.30 12.67
N ILE A 88 4.72 0.70 13.36
CA ILE A 88 4.03 1.59 14.27
C ILE A 88 4.07 2.99 13.66
N TYR A 89 2.90 3.61 13.48
CA TYR A 89 2.83 4.98 13.00
C TYR A 89 3.49 5.94 13.99
N ASP A 90 4.48 6.69 13.51
CA ASP A 90 5.20 7.71 14.26
C ASP A 90 5.70 8.79 13.29
N PRO A 91 5.03 9.96 13.21
CA PRO A 91 5.36 11.00 12.24
C PRO A 91 6.69 11.72 12.55
N ASP A 92 7.17 11.63 13.80
CA ASP A 92 8.39 12.29 14.26
C ASP A 92 9.64 11.50 13.88
N LEU A 93 9.49 10.24 13.48
CA LEU A 93 10.60 9.34 13.13
C LEU A 93 10.63 9.00 11.64
N PRO A 94 11.84 8.83 11.06
CA PRO A 94 11.99 8.23 9.74
C PRO A 94 11.40 6.82 9.69
N ASN A 95 11.06 6.33 8.49
CA ASN A 95 10.66 4.94 8.31
C ASN A 95 11.80 3.98 8.71
N GLY A 96 11.45 2.86 9.36
CA GLY A 96 12.37 1.76 9.60
C GLY A 96 13.23 1.88 10.86
N ILE A 97 12.87 2.75 11.82
CA ILE A 97 13.51 2.83 13.14
C ILE A 97 12.85 1.83 14.08
N VAL A 98 13.61 1.04 14.82
CA VAL A 98 13.07 0.08 15.78
C VAL A 98 12.39 0.83 16.92
N LYS A 99 11.06 0.68 17.02
CA LYS A 99 10.22 1.24 18.09
C LYS A 99 9.99 0.25 19.21
N GLN A 100 9.96 -1.04 18.88
CA GLN A 100 9.71 -2.11 19.84
C GLN A 100 10.51 -3.35 19.45
N GLN A 101 11.01 -4.05 20.46
CA GLN A 101 11.55 -5.41 20.34
C GLN A 101 10.74 -6.34 21.24
N MET A 102 10.39 -7.54 20.78
CA MET A 102 9.55 -8.49 21.53
C MET A 102 10.27 -9.18 22.67
N ILE A 103 11.61 -9.26 22.61
CA ILE A 103 12.44 -9.76 23.70
C ILE A 103 13.19 -8.56 24.26
N GLU A 104 12.95 -8.26 25.52
CA GLU A 104 13.60 -7.13 26.19
C GLU A 104 15.12 -7.30 26.25
N PRO A 105 15.88 -6.19 26.18
CA PRO A 105 17.34 -6.25 26.28
C PRO A 105 17.77 -6.92 27.59
N THR A 106 18.83 -7.73 27.54
CA THR A 106 19.35 -8.44 28.72
C THR A 106 19.75 -7.46 29.84
N SER A 107 20.16 -6.24 29.49
CA SER A 107 20.48 -5.20 30.48
C SER A 107 19.29 -4.91 31.42
N PHE A 108 18.07 -5.03 30.91
CA PHE A 108 16.82 -4.77 31.63
C PHE A 108 16.19 -6.06 32.18
N SER A 109 15.92 -7.05 31.32
CA SER A 109 15.21 -8.28 31.70
C SER A 109 16.06 -9.29 32.46
N LYS A 110 17.40 -9.18 32.37
CA LYS A 110 18.39 -10.20 32.80
C LYS A 110 18.24 -11.56 32.10
N VAL A 111 17.38 -11.65 31.09
CA VAL A 111 17.17 -12.86 30.29
C VAL A 111 18.17 -12.90 29.14
N LYS A 112 18.75 -14.08 28.91
CA LYS A 112 19.55 -14.38 27.74
C LYS A 112 18.84 -15.41 26.85
N VAL A 113 19.29 -15.54 25.61
CA VAL A 113 18.68 -16.43 24.61
C VAL A 113 19.70 -17.39 24.02
N LYS A 114 19.24 -18.46 23.39
CA LYS A 114 20.10 -19.36 22.62
C LYS A 114 20.38 -18.79 21.22
N GLU A 115 21.39 -19.35 20.55
CA GLU A 115 21.69 -19.08 19.14
C GLU A 115 20.46 -19.31 18.24
N ASN A 116 20.41 -18.60 17.11
CA ASN A 116 19.33 -18.63 16.12
C ASN A 116 17.95 -18.21 16.65
N ARG A 117 17.88 -17.64 17.87
CA ARG A 117 16.63 -17.09 18.39
C ARG A 117 16.19 -15.91 17.52
N ILE A 118 14.92 -15.94 17.11
CA ILE A 118 14.29 -14.86 16.36
C ILE A 118 13.89 -13.74 17.32
N ILE A 119 14.42 -12.53 17.07
CA ILE A 119 14.03 -11.30 17.74
C ILE A 119 13.02 -10.56 16.87
N GLY A 120 11.76 -10.59 17.28
CA GLY A 120 10.69 -9.84 16.61
C GLY A 120 10.83 -8.34 16.86
N LEU A 121 10.79 -7.54 15.79
CA LEU A 121 10.91 -6.08 15.83
C LEU A 121 9.65 -5.44 15.24
N ARG A 122 9.24 -4.30 15.82
CA ARG A 122 8.30 -3.38 15.18
C ARG A 122 8.99 -2.07 14.85
N LEU A 123 8.80 -1.61 13.63
CA LEU A 123 9.51 -0.46 13.07
C LEU A 123 8.61 0.78 13.02
N SER A 124 9.19 1.98 13.02
CA SER A 124 8.45 3.21 12.77
C SER A 124 8.02 3.31 11.31
N LYS A 125 6.86 3.92 11.10
CA LYS A 125 6.35 4.33 9.80
C LYS A 125 5.83 5.75 9.91
N LYS A 126 6.30 6.62 9.03
CA LYS A 126 6.03 8.06 9.03
C LYS A 126 4.61 8.41 8.61
N THR A 127 3.95 7.52 7.86
CA THR A 127 2.59 7.77 7.37
C THR A 127 1.80 6.49 7.41
N ASP A 128 0.62 6.53 8.04
CA ASP A 128 -0.29 5.40 8.02
C ASP A 128 -1.06 5.33 6.70
N LEU A 129 -1.65 4.17 6.39
CA LEU A 129 -2.46 3.98 5.18
C LEU A 129 -3.93 3.92 5.56
N THR A 130 -4.78 4.50 4.72
CA THR A 130 -6.23 4.39 4.83
C THR A 130 -6.83 4.07 3.47
N GLU A 131 -7.96 3.39 3.48
CA GLU A 131 -8.65 2.99 2.26
C GLU A 131 -9.26 4.20 1.55
N MET A 132 -9.10 4.22 0.23
CA MET A 132 -9.70 5.19 -0.67
C MET A 132 -11.23 4.96 -0.75
N PRO A 133 -12.06 5.98 -0.47
CA PRO A 133 -13.50 5.90 -0.68
C PRO A 133 -13.86 5.95 -2.18
N ASN A 134 -15.07 5.50 -2.52
CA ASN A 134 -15.65 5.77 -3.84
C ASN A 134 -16.28 7.17 -3.84
N LEU A 135 -15.74 8.09 -4.65
CA LEU A 135 -16.20 9.46 -4.76
C LEU A 135 -16.87 9.78 -6.09
N VAL A 136 -16.74 8.90 -7.08
CA VAL A 136 -17.33 9.09 -8.42
C VAL A 136 -18.84 9.24 -8.30
N PHE A 137 -19.41 10.15 -9.09
CA PHE A 137 -20.82 10.57 -9.08
C PHE A 137 -21.31 11.30 -7.83
N LYS A 138 -20.45 11.51 -6.81
CA LYS A 138 -20.83 12.32 -5.64
C LYS A 138 -20.65 13.80 -5.94
N HIS A 139 -21.50 14.63 -5.32
CA HIS A 139 -21.31 16.08 -5.35
C HIS A 139 -19.99 16.47 -4.67
N ILE A 140 -19.31 17.47 -5.22
CA ILE A 140 -17.97 17.91 -4.83
C ILE A 140 -17.83 18.18 -3.32
N ASP A 141 -18.79 18.85 -2.70
CA ASP A 141 -18.71 19.18 -1.27
C ASP A 141 -18.85 17.94 -0.38
N PHE A 142 -19.68 16.99 -0.80
CA PHE A 142 -19.83 15.71 -0.11
C PHE A 142 -18.55 14.87 -0.25
N ALA A 143 -17.98 14.82 -1.46
CA ALA A 143 -16.71 14.13 -1.69
C ALA A 143 -15.56 14.72 -0.86
N ARG A 144 -15.46 16.05 -0.78
CA ARG A 144 -14.47 16.76 0.05
C ARG A 144 -14.63 16.43 1.54
N GLY A 145 -15.88 16.38 2.02
CA GLY A 145 -16.17 15.97 3.40
C GLY A 145 -15.71 14.54 3.69
N ILE A 146 -15.97 13.59 2.78
CA ILE A 146 -15.51 12.20 2.93
C ILE A 146 -13.97 12.13 2.96
N LEU A 147 -13.29 12.80 2.04
CA LEU A 147 -11.82 12.82 1.99
C LEU A 147 -11.23 13.36 3.29
N LYS A 148 -11.72 14.50 3.77
CA LYS A 148 -11.27 15.11 5.03
C LYS A 148 -11.47 14.17 6.22
N ASN A 149 -12.61 13.49 6.30
CA ASN A 149 -12.89 12.51 7.36
C ASN A 149 -11.99 11.27 7.29
N ARG A 150 -11.47 10.93 6.11
CA ARG A 150 -10.45 9.89 5.92
C ARG A 150 -9.02 10.41 6.08
N GLY A 151 -8.85 11.69 6.40
CA GLY A 151 -7.53 12.30 6.58
C GLY A 151 -6.79 12.55 5.26
N PHE A 152 -7.49 12.67 4.13
CA PHE A 152 -6.92 13.08 2.85
C PHE A 152 -7.14 14.57 2.59
N ASP A 153 -6.20 15.18 1.88
CA ASP A 153 -6.36 16.50 1.28
C ASP A 153 -7.03 16.39 -0.09
N SER A 154 -7.67 17.46 -0.55
CA SER A 154 -8.38 17.47 -1.83
C SER A 154 -7.92 18.62 -2.73
N ARG A 155 -7.54 18.32 -3.96
CA ARG A 155 -7.37 19.27 -5.06
C ARG A 155 -8.53 19.12 -6.04
N ILE A 156 -9.04 20.24 -6.57
CA ILE A 156 -10.17 20.23 -7.51
C ILE A 156 -9.69 20.69 -8.88
N GLU A 157 -10.03 19.92 -9.91
CA GLU A 157 -9.87 20.30 -11.30
C GLU A 157 -11.22 20.19 -12.00
N TYR A 158 -11.54 21.14 -12.88
CA TYR A 158 -12.83 21.17 -13.55
C TYR A 158 -12.73 20.65 -14.98
N LYS A 159 -13.72 19.85 -15.38
CA LYS A 159 -13.89 19.34 -16.74
C LYS A 159 -15.26 19.74 -17.27
N PRO A 160 -15.35 20.36 -18.47
CA PRO A 160 -16.63 20.71 -19.08
C PRO A 160 -17.55 19.50 -19.22
N THR A 161 -18.83 19.64 -18.85
CA THR A 161 -19.85 18.59 -18.99
C THR A 161 -21.24 19.19 -19.21
N LYS A 162 -22.11 18.43 -19.88
CA LYS A 162 -23.53 18.78 -20.06
C LYS A 162 -24.41 18.33 -18.89
N GLU A 163 -24.07 17.21 -18.25
CA GLU A 163 -25.02 16.48 -17.37
C GLU A 163 -24.51 16.29 -15.93
N ALA A 164 -23.20 16.39 -15.69
CA ALA A 164 -22.59 16.04 -14.41
C ALA A 164 -22.06 17.27 -13.65
N ASN A 165 -22.76 18.40 -13.72
CA ASN A 165 -22.34 19.63 -13.05
C ASN A 165 -22.23 19.46 -11.53
N GLY A 166 -21.09 19.84 -10.97
CA GLY A 166 -20.79 19.72 -9.53
C GLY A 166 -20.48 18.29 -9.07
N SER A 167 -20.55 17.29 -9.94
CA SER A 167 -20.28 15.89 -9.61
C SER A 167 -18.84 15.50 -9.93
N VAL A 168 -18.26 14.66 -9.07
CA VAL A 168 -16.95 14.05 -9.32
C VAL A 168 -17.07 13.05 -10.48
N LEU A 169 -16.28 13.27 -11.52
CA LEU A 169 -16.14 12.39 -12.67
C LEU A 169 -15.04 11.36 -12.43
N GLU A 170 -13.90 11.81 -11.89
CA GLU A 170 -12.73 10.98 -11.68
C GLU A 170 -12.04 11.38 -10.36
N GLN A 171 -11.43 10.41 -9.71
CA GLN A 171 -10.58 10.61 -8.52
C GLN A 171 -9.18 10.09 -8.83
N LEU A 172 -8.16 10.91 -8.59
CA LEU A 172 -6.78 10.62 -8.95
C LEU A 172 -5.86 10.76 -7.74
N TYR A 173 -4.86 9.88 -7.66
CA TYR A 173 -3.74 10.00 -6.73
C TYR A 173 -2.44 9.99 -7.54
N LYS A 174 -1.60 11.03 -7.35
CA LYS A 174 -0.36 11.23 -8.11
C LYS A 174 -0.58 11.17 -9.64
N GLY A 175 -1.68 11.75 -10.11
CA GLY A 175 -2.04 11.81 -11.53
C GLY A 175 -2.57 10.49 -12.12
N LYS A 176 -2.76 9.44 -11.31
CA LYS A 176 -3.33 8.15 -11.76
C LYS A 176 -4.71 7.93 -11.16
N PRO A 177 -5.66 7.34 -11.91
CA PRO A 177 -6.95 6.92 -11.36
C PRO A 177 -6.76 5.98 -10.17
N VAL A 178 -7.52 6.23 -9.10
CA VAL A 178 -7.54 5.40 -7.89
C VAL A 178 -8.96 4.90 -7.66
N THR A 179 -9.12 3.62 -7.38
CA THR A 179 -10.42 3.00 -7.11
C THR A 179 -10.70 2.83 -5.62
N GLN A 180 -11.94 2.49 -5.28
CA GLN A 180 -12.33 2.24 -3.89
C GLN A 180 -11.54 1.06 -3.29
N GLY A 181 -11.12 1.18 -2.04
CA GLY A 181 -10.43 0.11 -1.29
C GLY A 181 -8.91 0.10 -1.48
N GLU A 182 -8.36 0.91 -2.38
CA GLU A 182 -6.91 1.10 -2.47
C GLU A 182 -6.37 1.81 -1.23
N PHE A 183 -5.27 1.31 -0.67
CA PHE A 183 -4.64 1.88 0.51
C PHE A 183 -3.71 3.05 0.13
N ILE A 184 -4.07 4.26 0.58
CA ILE A 184 -3.31 5.49 0.31
C ILE A 184 -2.79 6.08 1.62
N PRO A 185 -1.59 6.70 1.62
CA PRO A 185 -1.07 7.42 2.78
C PRO A 185 -2.02 8.51 3.30
N ILE A 186 -2.28 8.53 4.60
CA ILE A 186 -2.98 9.63 5.26
C ILE A 186 -2.22 10.94 4.99
N GLY A 187 -2.95 12.02 4.74
CA GLY A 187 -2.41 13.32 4.32
C GLY A 187 -2.04 13.39 2.85
N ALA A 188 -2.31 12.34 2.06
CA ALA A 188 -2.17 12.43 0.61
C ALA A 188 -3.19 13.40 0.00
N GLU A 189 -2.75 14.17 -0.99
CA GLU A 189 -3.63 14.99 -1.83
C GLU A 189 -4.28 14.12 -2.91
N ILE A 190 -5.61 14.08 -2.91
CA ILE A 190 -6.43 13.43 -3.94
C ILE A 190 -6.95 14.52 -4.88
N THR A 191 -6.73 14.36 -6.18
CA THR A 191 -7.30 15.24 -7.20
C THR A 191 -8.67 14.73 -7.61
N LEU A 192 -9.70 15.57 -7.48
CA LEU A 192 -11.05 15.30 -7.95
C LEU A 192 -11.27 16.06 -9.26
N ILE A 193 -11.53 15.33 -10.34
CA ILE A 193 -12.00 15.89 -11.59
C ILE A 193 -13.50 16.08 -11.45
N VAL A 194 -13.96 17.33 -11.44
CA VAL A 194 -15.36 17.69 -11.20
C VAL A 194 -15.97 18.23 -12.49
N GLY A 195 -17.14 17.71 -12.83
CA GLY A 195 -17.91 18.22 -13.94
C GLY A 195 -18.32 19.67 -13.68
N LYS A 196 -18.08 20.56 -14.63
CA LYS A 196 -18.57 21.93 -14.60
C LYS A 196 -19.38 22.20 -15.86
N ASN A 197 -20.62 22.64 -15.69
CA ASN A 197 -21.37 23.15 -16.83
C ASN A 197 -20.76 24.49 -17.28
N GLU A 198 -20.69 24.67 -18.59
CA GLU A 198 -20.29 25.96 -19.19
C GLU A 198 -21.51 26.80 -19.61
N VAL A 199 -22.71 26.36 -19.24
CA VAL A 199 -23.97 27.08 -19.46
C VAL A 199 -23.90 28.41 -18.70
N GLY A 200 -24.09 29.53 -19.42
CA GLY A 200 -23.95 30.88 -18.88
C GLY A 200 -22.52 31.44 -18.77
N VAL A 201 -21.48 30.68 -19.17
CA VAL A 201 -20.12 31.25 -19.29
C VAL A 201 -20.01 31.99 -20.62
N LEU A 202 -19.95 33.32 -20.53
CA LEU A 202 -19.86 34.19 -21.71
C LEU A 202 -18.43 34.23 -22.26
N THR A 203 -18.31 34.17 -23.59
CA THR A 203 -17.05 34.36 -24.33
C THR A 203 -17.29 35.28 -25.53
N SER A 204 -16.25 35.93 -26.03
CA SER A 204 -16.34 36.71 -27.27
C SER A 204 -16.60 35.79 -28.45
N LEU A 205 -17.57 36.15 -29.29
CA LEU A 205 -17.78 35.49 -30.58
C LEU A 205 -16.83 36.13 -31.60
N PRO A 206 -15.79 35.44 -32.09
CA PRO A 206 -14.96 35.97 -33.16
C PRO A 206 -15.73 36.00 -34.49
N ASN A 207 -15.37 36.94 -35.37
CA ASN A 207 -15.82 36.92 -36.76
C ASN A 207 -14.96 35.91 -37.54
N VAL A 208 -15.60 34.87 -38.06
CA VAL A 208 -14.94 33.84 -38.89
C VAL A 208 -15.34 33.92 -40.36
N VAL A 209 -16.22 34.84 -40.74
CA VAL A 209 -16.61 35.05 -42.15
C VAL A 209 -15.39 35.51 -42.96
N GLY A 210 -15.16 34.86 -44.10
CA GLY A 210 -14.02 35.05 -44.98
C GLY A 210 -12.79 34.22 -44.62
N MET A 211 -12.79 33.51 -43.48
CA MET A 211 -11.68 32.63 -43.10
C MET A 211 -11.76 31.28 -43.80
N ASN A 212 -10.60 30.63 -43.99
CA ASN A 212 -10.57 29.22 -44.35
C ASN A 212 -11.19 28.37 -43.23
N TYR A 213 -11.87 27.29 -43.61
CA TYR A 213 -12.56 26.38 -42.69
C TYR A 213 -11.68 25.92 -41.52
N GLN A 214 -10.42 25.55 -41.75
CA GLN A 214 -9.53 25.09 -40.68
C GLN A 214 -9.16 26.22 -39.72
N ASP A 215 -8.85 27.40 -40.25
CA ASP A 215 -8.50 28.57 -39.44
C ASP A 215 -9.70 29.03 -38.60
N ALA A 216 -10.90 28.99 -39.16
CA ALA A 216 -12.14 29.30 -38.45
C ALA A 216 -12.37 28.35 -37.26
N LEU A 217 -12.22 27.03 -37.47
CA LEU A 217 -12.35 26.04 -36.39
C LEU A 217 -11.29 26.26 -35.29
N ASN A 218 -10.05 26.54 -35.67
CA ASN A 218 -8.97 26.80 -34.73
C ASN A 218 -9.24 28.07 -33.90
N LEU A 219 -9.72 29.14 -34.54
CA LEU A 219 -10.05 30.39 -33.85
C LEU A 219 -11.23 30.21 -32.89
N LEU A 220 -12.29 29.52 -33.31
CA LEU A 220 -13.44 29.22 -32.46
C LEU A 220 -13.03 28.36 -31.25
N SER A 221 -12.24 27.30 -31.49
CA SER A 221 -11.73 26.42 -30.44
C SER A 221 -10.87 27.16 -29.42
N THR A 222 -9.98 28.05 -29.89
CA THR A 222 -9.12 28.88 -29.03
C THR A 222 -9.94 29.84 -28.15
N ASN A 223 -11.11 30.27 -28.60
CA ASN A 223 -12.06 31.10 -27.84
C ASN A 223 -12.99 30.28 -26.92
N GLY A 224 -12.80 28.96 -26.83
CA GLY A 224 -13.60 28.06 -26.01
C GLY A 224 -14.94 27.66 -26.63
N LEU A 225 -15.16 27.96 -27.91
CA LEU A 225 -16.36 27.60 -28.67
C LEU A 225 -16.13 26.27 -29.38
N THR A 226 -16.37 25.18 -28.65
CA THR A 226 -16.09 23.81 -29.13
C THR A 226 -17.27 23.13 -29.83
N SER A 227 -18.48 23.67 -29.67
CA SER A 227 -19.70 23.13 -30.28
C SER A 227 -19.98 23.79 -31.63
N VAL A 228 -19.28 23.34 -32.69
CA VAL A 228 -19.43 23.88 -34.05
C VAL A 228 -20.15 22.88 -34.96
N SER A 229 -21.15 23.36 -35.71
CA SER A 229 -21.84 22.63 -36.77
C SER A 229 -21.50 23.26 -38.11
N THR A 230 -21.21 22.43 -39.10
CA THR A 230 -20.82 22.89 -40.43
C THR A 230 -21.92 22.53 -41.43
N ILE A 231 -22.32 23.47 -42.27
CA ILE A 231 -23.22 23.25 -43.40
C ILE A 231 -22.47 23.65 -44.67
N CYS A 232 -22.36 22.72 -45.61
CA CYS A 232 -21.82 22.96 -46.94
C CYS A 232 -22.76 22.35 -47.98
N ASN A 233 -23.17 23.13 -48.97
CA ASN A 233 -24.10 22.67 -50.01
C ASN A 233 -23.37 22.24 -51.30
N ASP A 234 -22.10 22.61 -51.47
CA ASP A 234 -21.29 22.43 -52.68
C ASP A 234 -19.95 21.72 -52.38
N CYS A 235 -19.79 21.12 -51.18
CA CYS A 235 -18.64 20.28 -50.85
C CYS A 235 -18.94 18.82 -51.20
N GLU A 236 -18.48 18.35 -52.36
CA GLU A 236 -18.68 16.97 -52.80
C GLU A 236 -17.63 16.02 -52.21
N THR A 237 -16.41 16.51 -52.00
CA THR A 237 -15.28 15.75 -51.47
C THR A 237 -14.79 16.29 -50.13
N MET A 238 -14.04 15.47 -49.39
CA MET A 238 -13.35 15.96 -48.19
C MET A 238 -12.37 17.08 -48.49
N GLN A 239 -11.76 17.08 -49.68
CA GLN A 239 -10.83 18.13 -50.08
C GLN A 239 -11.54 19.47 -50.24
N ASP A 240 -12.74 19.47 -50.80
CA ASP A 240 -13.57 20.66 -50.98
C ASP A 240 -13.91 21.31 -49.63
N THR A 241 -14.22 20.50 -48.62
CA THR A 241 -14.45 20.97 -47.25
C THR A 241 -13.19 21.56 -46.61
N LEU A 242 -12.01 20.96 -46.83
CA LEU A 242 -10.75 21.43 -46.23
C LEU A 242 -10.27 22.75 -46.84
N THR A 243 -10.57 23.00 -48.11
CA THR A 243 -10.24 24.26 -48.81
C THR A 243 -11.38 25.28 -48.77
N ALA A 244 -12.53 24.94 -48.19
CA ALA A 244 -13.70 25.80 -48.14
C ALA A 244 -13.45 27.09 -47.35
N VAL A 245 -14.21 28.13 -47.72
CA VAL A 245 -14.22 29.42 -47.04
C VAL A 245 -15.55 29.58 -46.31
N VAL A 246 -15.52 30.17 -45.12
CA VAL A 246 -16.73 30.49 -44.36
C VAL A 246 -17.38 31.72 -44.99
N PHE A 247 -18.59 31.58 -45.53
CA PHE A 247 -19.35 32.71 -46.06
C PHE A 247 -20.44 33.21 -45.09
N GLY A 248 -20.76 32.42 -44.06
CA GLY A 248 -21.73 32.82 -43.04
C GLY A 248 -21.50 32.13 -41.70
N GLN A 249 -21.94 32.77 -40.63
CA GLN A 249 -21.95 32.20 -39.28
C GLN A 249 -23.26 32.53 -38.57
N SER A 250 -23.72 31.63 -37.70
CA SER A 250 -24.83 31.84 -36.78
C SER A 250 -24.43 31.41 -35.37
N PRO A 251 -24.54 32.30 -34.36
CA PRO A 251 -25.00 33.68 -34.45
C PRO A 251 -24.10 34.57 -35.31
N GLU A 252 -24.68 35.64 -35.85
CA GLU A 252 -23.92 36.66 -36.57
C GLU A 252 -22.95 37.38 -35.61
N PHE A 253 -21.77 37.73 -36.14
CA PHE A 253 -20.79 38.51 -35.40
C PHE A 253 -21.34 39.92 -35.13
N VAL A 254 -21.34 40.31 -33.87
CA VAL A 254 -21.63 41.68 -33.45
C VAL A 254 -20.48 42.14 -32.55
N PRO A 255 -19.82 43.28 -32.85
CA PRO A 255 -18.77 43.82 -32.02
C PRO A 255 -19.18 43.92 -30.55
N GLU A 256 -18.28 43.52 -29.64
CA GLU A 256 -18.48 43.56 -28.18
C GLU A 256 -19.60 42.67 -27.62
N LYS A 257 -20.30 41.91 -28.47
CA LYS A 257 -21.31 40.94 -28.02
C LYS A 257 -20.65 39.62 -27.63
N THR A 258 -21.09 39.08 -26.52
CA THR A 258 -20.68 37.76 -26.04
C THR A 258 -21.74 36.70 -26.33
N VAL A 259 -21.30 35.47 -26.45
CA VAL A 259 -22.15 34.27 -26.55
C VAL A 259 -21.79 33.31 -25.43
N GLU A 260 -22.69 32.39 -25.09
CA GLU A 260 -22.35 31.31 -24.15
C GLU A 260 -21.35 30.34 -24.80
N ARG A 261 -20.33 29.89 -24.07
CA ARG A 261 -19.38 28.88 -24.56
C ARG A 261 -20.05 27.58 -25.02
N ALA A 262 -21.16 27.23 -24.36
CA ALA A 262 -21.97 26.06 -24.69
C ALA A 262 -22.91 26.28 -25.89
N GLN A 263 -23.01 27.52 -26.42
CA GLN A 263 -23.86 27.82 -27.58
C GLN A 263 -23.31 27.13 -28.82
N GLN A 264 -24.20 26.48 -29.58
CA GLN A 264 -23.83 25.90 -30.86
C GLN A 264 -23.59 27.00 -31.88
N ILE A 265 -22.41 27.00 -32.50
CA ILE A 265 -22.06 27.89 -33.61
C ILE A 265 -22.26 27.13 -34.91
N VAL A 266 -23.08 27.66 -35.81
CA VAL A 266 -23.25 27.12 -37.16
C VAL A 266 -22.38 27.93 -38.10
N ILE A 267 -21.50 27.27 -38.85
CA ILE A 267 -20.74 27.89 -39.94
C ILE A 267 -21.23 27.36 -41.28
N LEU A 268 -21.47 28.29 -42.20
CA LEU A 268 -21.82 28.04 -43.58
C LEU A 268 -20.56 28.19 -44.41
N ILE A 269 -20.16 27.12 -45.08
CA ILE A 269 -18.95 27.09 -45.90
C ILE A 269 -19.30 26.79 -47.36
N ASN A 270 -18.50 27.31 -48.28
CA ASN A 270 -18.58 27.00 -49.70
C ASN A 270 -17.25 26.42 -50.20
N SER A 271 -17.33 25.40 -51.05
CA SER A 271 -16.15 24.91 -51.74
C SER A 271 -15.67 26.04 -52.66
N GLY A 272 -14.47 26.56 -52.44
CA GLY A 272 -13.92 27.71 -53.18
C GLY A 272 -13.67 27.46 -54.68
N ALA A 273 -14.33 26.47 -55.30
CA ALA A 273 -14.28 26.19 -56.72
C ALA A 273 -15.32 27.06 -57.46
N ASN A 274 -14.86 28.21 -57.94
CA ASN A 274 -15.53 29.14 -58.87
C ASN A 274 -16.75 29.91 -58.35
N GLN A 275 -16.50 31.13 -57.87
CA GLN A 275 -17.34 32.28 -58.26
C GLN A 275 -16.45 33.47 -58.63
N ILE A 276 -16.15 33.57 -59.94
CA ILE A 276 -15.92 34.87 -60.57
C ILE A 276 -17.33 35.43 -60.78
N GLU A 277 -17.81 36.25 -59.84
CA GLU A 277 -18.97 37.10 -60.12
C GLU A 277 -18.49 38.24 -61.02
N GLU A 278 -19.03 38.30 -62.24
CA GLU A 278 -18.97 39.51 -63.07
C GLU A 278 -19.70 40.65 -62.36
N PRO A 279 -19.19 41.89 -62.40
CA PRO A 279 -19.88 43.03 -61.82
C PRO A 279 -21.15 43.34 -62.63
N ILE A 280 -22.27 43.46 -61.94
CA ILE A 280 -23.55 43.88 -62.51
C ILE A 280 -23.47 45.39 -62.79
N GLU A 281 -23.62 45.80 -64.06
CA GLU A 281 -23.89 47.19 -64.49
C GLU A 281 -25.32 47.64 -64.16
#